data_AF-C6B7L1-F1
#
_entry.id   AF-C6B7L1-F1
#
_cell.length_a   1.000
_cell.length_b   1.000
_cell.length_c   1.000
_cell.angle_alpha   90.00
_cell.angle_beta   90.00
_cell.angle_gamma   90.00
#
_symmetry.space_group_name_H-M   'P 1'
#
loop_
_entity.id
_entity.type
_entity.pdbx_description
1 polymer ?
#
loop_
_entity_poly.entity_id
_entity_poly.type
_entity_poly.pdbx_seq_one_letter_code
_entity_poly.pdbx_strand_id
1 'polypeptide(L)'
;MLIIALKITRADHAKHLRTCQVSSNPFTQEFVWVSDFANGGAWVVSSQPEDPCGVVQLSRIEKDRSDTSGMLWRYIARKAATNPSGTVLPGMICSAIDQGDYDWMKTRSDHMQCEFVEFSPI
;
A
#
# COMPACT_ATOMS: atom_id res chain seq x y z
N MET A 1 26.61 16.04 33.31
CA MET A 1 25.27 16.14 32.67
C MET A 1 25.32 16.00 31.15
N LEU A 2 26.18 16.73 30.42
CA LEU A 2 26.24 16.70 28.94
C LEU A 2 26.44 15.30 28.31
N ILE A 3 27.30 14.47 28.90
CA ILE A 3 27.58 13.09 28.40
C ILE A 3 26.35 12.18 28.52
N ILE A 4 25.53 12.36 29.57
CA ILE A 4 24.33 11.55 29.78
C ILE A 4 23.27 11.91 28.73
N ALA A 5 23.08 13.21 28.47
CA ALA A 5 22.16 13.68 27.43
C ALA A 5 22.54 13.14 26.03
N LEU A 6 23.83 13.18 25.67
CA LEU A 6 24.35 12.60 24.42
C LEU A 6 24.12 11.09 24.30
N LYS A 7 24.21 10.34 25.40
CA LYS A 7 23.93 8.90 25.41
C LYS A 7 22.45 8.61 25.20
N ILE A 8 21.57 9.40 25.83
CA ILE A 8 20.11 9.26 25.70
C ILE A 8 19.68 9.56 24.27
N THR A 9 20.14 10.67 23.68
CA THR A 9 19.77 11.03 22.30
C THR A 9 20.25 10.00 21.29
N ARG A 10 21.45 9.43 21.49
CA ARG A 10 21.96 8.36 20.61
C ARG A 10 21.15 7.07 20.72
N ALA A 11 20.73 6.71 21.92
CA ALA A 11 19.89 5.52 22.14
C ALA A 11 18.50 5.70 21.53
N ASP A 12 17.90 6.88 21.69
CA ASP A 12 16.61 7.24 21.12
C ASP A 12 16.65 7.23 19.57
N HIS A 13 17.70 7.84 18.99
CA HIS A 13 17.90 7.80 17.55
C HIS A 13 18.12 6.37 17.02
N ALA A 14 18.88 5.54 17.73
CA ALA A 14 19.07 4.14 17.35
C ALA A 14 17.77 3.34 17.39
N LYS A 15 16.90 3.59 18.39
CA LYS A 15 15.55 3.01 18.44
C LYS A 15 14.71 3.48 17.26
N HIS A 16 14.72 4.78 16.96
CA HIS A 16 13.97 5.35 15.85
C HIS A 16 14.36 4.72 14.50
N LEU A 17 15.65 4.50 14.24
CA LEU A 17 16.13 3.84 13.01
C LEU A 17 15.68 2.37 12.86
N ARG A 18 15.26 1.73 13.96
CA ARG A 18 14.75 0.34 13.97
C ARG A 18 13.24 0.27 14.13
N THR A 19 12.55 1.41 14.11
CA THR A 19 11.10 1.48 14.27
C THR A 19 10.43 1.68 12.92
N CYS A 20 9.49 0.81 12.55
CA CYS A 20 8.57 1.09 11.45
C CYS A 20 7.40 1.93 11.96
N GLN A 21 7.15 3.05 11.28
CA GLN A 21 5.90 3.78 11.43
C GLN A 21 4.85 3.13 10.52
N VAL A 22 3.75 2.66 11.10
CA VAL A 22 2.62 2.08 10.38
C VAL A 22 1.42 2.99 10.52
N SER A 23 0.66 3.14 9.45
CA SER A 23 -0.64 3.81 9.47
C SER A 23 -1.68 2.88 8.86
N SER A 24 -2.91 2.97 9.35
CA SER A 24 -4.05 2.20 8.85
C SER A 24 -5.17 3.15 8.53
N ASN A 25 -5.53 3.21 7.26
CA ASN A 25 -6.50 4.17 6.75
C ASN A 25 -7.70 3.36 6.28
N PRO A 26 -8.88 3.52 6.92
CA PRO A 26 -10.09 2.89 6.39
C PRO A 26 -10.37 3.48 5.01
N PHE A 27 -10.67 2.61 4.05
CA PHE A 27 -11.04 3.01 2.71
C PHE A 27 -12.26 2.21 2.25
N THR A 28 -12.98 2.74 1.26
CA THR A 28 -14.11 2.06 0.62
C THR A 28 -13.91 2.12 -0.88
N GLN A 29 -14.27 1.04 -1.57
CA GLN A 29 -14.12 0.91 -3.02
C GLN A 29 -15.40 0.35 -3.61
N GLU A 30 -15.83 0.93 -4.72
CA GLU A 30 -16.96 0.44 -5.51
C GLU A 30 -16.43 -0.37 -6.68
N PHE A 31 -17.04 -1.53 -6.94
CA PHE A 31 -16.61 -2.45 -7.98
C PHE A 31 -17.65 -2.58 -9.08
N VAL A 32 -17.18 -2.65 -10.31
CA VAL A 32 -17.99 -2.85 -11.51
C VAL A 32 -17.52 -4.11 -12.23
N TRP A 33 -18.47 -4.90 -12.71
CA TRP A 33 -18.18 -6.10 -13.48
C TRP A 33 -17.70 -5.74 -14.90
N VAL A 34 -16.58 -6.32 -15.30
CA VAL A 34 -16.02 -6.21 -16.66
C VAL A 34 -15.92 -7.61 -17.24
N SER A 35 -16.77 -7.94 -18.24
CA SER A 35 -16.85 -9.28 -18.83
C SER A 35 -15.60 -9.70 -19.60
N ASP A 36 -14.93 -8.74 -20.23
CA ASP A 36 -13.85 -9.02 -21.19
C ASP A 36 -12.47 -9.03 -20.52
N PHE A 37 -12.43 -8.89 -19.19
CA PHE A 37 -11.17 -8.92 -18.45
C PHE A 37 -10.57 -10.32 -18.47
N ALA A 38 -9.37 -10.44 -19.05
CA ALA A 38 -8.53 -11.64 -19.04
C ALA A 38 -9.24 -12.96 -19.40
N ASN A 39 -10.22 -12.90 -20.31
CA ASN A 39 -11.01 -14.04 -20.81
C ASN A 39 -11.89 -14.78 -19.77
N GLY A 40 -12.19 -14.16 -18.63
CA GLY A 40 -13.03 -14.77 -17.58
C GLY A 40 -13.86 -13.79 -16.75
N GLY A 41 -13.76 -12.51 -17.09
CA GLY A 41 -14.35 -11.40 -16.37
C GLY A 41 -13.69 -11.11 -15.01
N ALA A 42 -13.83 -9.88 -14.54
CA ALA A 42 -13.37 -9.46 -13.23
C ALA A 42 -14.23 -8.32 -12.68
N TRP A 43 -14.30 -8.22 -11.36
CA TRP A 43 -14.76 -7.02 -10.70
C TRP A 43 -13.60 -6.06 -10.61
N VAL A 44 -13.71 -4.89 -11.24
CA VAL A 44 -12.67 -3.86 -11.25
C VAL A 44 -13.19 -2.65 -10.50
N VAL A 45 -12.33 -2.02 -9.70
CA VAL A 45 -12.71 -0.81 -8.97
C VAL A 45 -13.09 0.31 -9.94
N SER A 46 -14.18 1.01 -9.66
CA SER A 46 -14.49 2.29 -10.28
C SER A 46 -13.84 3.38 -9.44
N SER A 47 -12.80 4.03 -9.97
CA SER A 47 -12.10 5.10 -9.28
C SER A 47 -11.82 6.27 -10.21
N GLN A 48 -11.70 7.46 -9.63
CA GLN A 48 -11.24 8.66 -10.31
C GLN A 48 -9.91 9.10 -9.68
N PRO A 49 -9.07 9.86 -10.40
CA PRO A 49 -7.83 10.37 -9.84
C PRO A 49 -8.10 11.30 -8.65
N GLU A 50 -7.51 10.97 -7.51
CA GLU A 50 -7.59 11.74 -6.27
C GLU A 50 -6.24 12.43 -5.99
N ASP A 51 -6.26 13.53 -5.23
CA ASP A 51 -5.06 14.24 -4.75
C ASP A 51 -4.16 14.89 -5.83
N PRO A 52 -3.15 15.70 -5.46
CA PRO A 52 -2.22 16.29 -6.40
C PRO A 52 -1.43 15.28 -7.25
N CYS A 53 -1.32 14.04 -6.78
CA CYS A 53 -0.68 12.94 -7.49
C CYS A 53 -1.59 12.23 -8.50
N GLY A 54 -2.89 12.54 -8.48
CA GLY A 54 -3.89 11.85 -9.28
C GLY A 54 -3.85 10.34 -9.04
N VAL A 55 -3.89 9.93 -7.78
CA VAL A 55 -3.88 8.52 -7.39
C VAL A 55 -5.18 7.89 -7.85
N VAL A 56 -5.08 6.84 -8.67
CA VAL A 56 -6.21 6.02 -9.08
C VAL A 56 -6.09 4.64 -8.45
N GLN A 57 -7.22 4.14 -7.96
CA GLN A 57 -7.31 2.76 -7.49
C GLN A 57 -7.51 1.85 -8.70
N LEU A 58 -6.76 0.75 -8.75
CA LEU A 58 -6.77 -0.25 -9.81
C LEU A 58 -6.99 -1.67 -9.25
N SER A 59 -7.56 -1.74 -8.04
CA SER A 59 -7.91 -3.00 -7.39
C SER A 59 -8.87 -3.83 -8.23
N ARG A 60 -8.72 -5.15 -8.15
CA ARG A 60 -9.57 -6.10 -8.89
C ARG A 60 -9.83 -7.38 -8.09
N ILE A 61 -10.97 -7.98 -8.34
CA ILE A 61 -11.32 -9.33 -7.89
C ILE A 61 -11.46 -10.20 -9.14
N GLU A 62 -10.52 -11.11 -9.32
CA GLU A 62 -10.43 -12.00 -10.47
C GLU A 62 -10.53 -13.47 -10.02
N LYS A 63 -10.93 -14.37 -10.91
CA LYS A 63 -10.91 -15.81 -10.59
C LYS A 63 -9.50 -16.28 -10.30
N ASP A 64 -9.34 -17.09 -9.27
CA ASP A 64 -8.06 -17.70 -8.95
C ASP A 64 -7.72 -18.74 -10.01
N ARG A 65 -6.66 -18.48 -10.78
CA ARG A 65 -6.18 -19.39 -11.83
C ARG A 65 -5.51 -20.65 -11.27
N SER A 66 -5.10 -20.62 -10.01
CA SER A 66 -4.54 -21.78 -9.32
C SER A 66 -5.61 -22.70 -8.74
N ASP A 67 -6.85 -22.23 -8.63
CA ASP A 67 -7.99 -23.03 -8.21
C ASP A 67 -8.55 -23.84 -9.39
N THR A 68 -8.43 -25.16 -9.29
CA THR A 68 -8.96 -26.11 -10.27
C THR A 68 -10.49 -26.20 -10.25
N SER A 69 -11.14 -25.75 -9.16
CA SER A 69 -12.59 -25.74 -9.05
C SER A 69 -13.24 -24.53 -9.76
N GLY A 70 -12.46 -23.48 -10.04
CA GLY A 70 -12.93 -22.25 -10.68
C GLY A 70 -13.92 -21.45 -9.84
N MET A 71 -14.05 -21.76 -8.55
CA MET A 71 -14.99 -21.14 -7.61
C MET A 71 -14.33 -20.07 -6.75
N LEU A 72 -13.00 -20.12 -6.58
CA LEU A 72 -12.26 -19.19 -5.76
C LEU A 72 -11.95 -17.90 -6.52
N TRP A 73 -12.05 -16.81 -5.78
CA TRP A 73 -11.76 -15.46 -6.25
C TRP A 73 -10.60 -14.91 -5.46
N ARG A 74 -9.76 -14.13 -6.14
CA ARG A 74 -8.58 -13.50 -5.58
C ARG A 74 -8.69 -11.99 -5.69
N TYR A 75 -8.45 -11.33 -4.56
CA TYR A 75 -8.35 -9.88 -4.48
C TYR A 75 -6.91 -9.42 -4.71
N ILE A 76 -6.74 -8.50 -5.66
CA ILE A 76 -5.47 -7.85 -5.95
C ILE A 76 -5.66 -6.36 -5.74
N ALA A 77 -4.99 -5.81 -4.74
CA ALA A 77 -4.94 -4.37 -4.51
C ALA A 77 -3.83 -3.75 -5.36
N ARG A 78 -4.14 -2.65 -6.04
CA ARG A 78 -3.19 -1.87 -6.81
C ARG A 78 -3.65 -0.43 -6.86
N LYS A 79 -2.70 0.50 -6.88
CA LYS A 79 -2.93 1.91 -7.21
C LYS A 79 -1.91 2.38 -8.24
N ALA A 80 -2.21 3.48 -8.93
CA ALA A 80 -1.27 4.14 -9.81
C ALA A 80 -1.33 5.66 -9.59
N ALA A 81 -0.18 6.33 -9.73
CA ALA A 81 -0.12 7.78 -9.73
C ALA A 81 -0.15 8.29 -11.18
N THR A 82 -1.16 9.09 -11.53
CA THR A 82 -1.28 9.65 -12.90
C THR A 82 -0.48 10.94 -13.07
N ASN A 83 -0.08 11.59 -11.97
CA ASN A 83 0.79 12.75 -11.96
C ASN A 83 2.06 12.50 -11.12
N PRO A 84 3.07 11.80 -11.65
CA PRO A 84 4.29 11.46 -10.92
C PRO A 84 5.16 12.69 -10.59
N SER A 85 4.97 13.80 -11.30
CA SER A 85 5.69 15.07 -11.08
C SER A 85 5.08 15.91 -9.96
N GLY A 86 3.93 15.50 -9.40
CA GLY A 86 3.31 16.18 -8.28
C GLY A 86 4.06 16.01 -6.96
N THR A 87 3.57 16.70 -5.93
CA THR A 87 4.02 16.53 -4.54
C THR A 87 2.81 16.41 -3.62
N VAL A 88 2.85 15.44 -2.70
CA VAL A 88 1.78 15.24 -1.69
C VAL A 88 1.95 16.27 -0.57
N LEU A 89 3.20 16.42 -0.10
CA LEU A 89 3.63 17.33 0.96
C LEU A 89 5.07 17.78 0.67
N PRO A 90 5.56 18.86 1.29
CA PRO A 90 6.97 19.26 1.17
C PRO A 90 7.91 18.09 1.48
N GLY A 91 8.68 17.64 0.49
CA GLY A 91 9.59 16.49 0.61
C GLY A 91 9.03 15.13 0.21
N MET A 92 7.74 15.00 -0.11
CA MET A 92 7.13 13.76 -0.63
C MET A 92 6.71 13.92 -2.09
N ILE A 93 7.49 13.33 -2.99
CA ILE A 93 7.23 13.27 -4.43
C ILE A 93 6.25 12.15 -4.77
N CYS A 94 5.32 12.41 -5.69
CA CYS A 94 4.30 11.43 -6.09
C CYS A 94 4.90 10.16 -6.72
N SER A 95 6.11 10.23 -7.27
CA SER A 95 6.83 9.06 -7.79
C SER A 95 7.25 8.06 -6.70
N ALA A 96 7.28 8.46 -5.43
CA ALA A 96 7.53 7.57 -4.30
C ALA A 96 6.27 6.81 -3.84
N ILE A 97 5.10 7.10 -4.43
CA ILE A 97 3.89 6.32 -4.17
C ILE A 97 4.12 4.90 -4.65
N ASP A 98 3.87 3.97 -3.75
CA ASP A 98 3.88 2.54 -4.05
C ASP A 98 2.74 2.20 -5.03
N GLN A 99 3.10 1.58 -6.14
CA GLN A 99 2.19 1.20 -7.23
C GLN A 99 2.23 -0.32 -7.50
N GLY A 100 2.69 -1.09 -6.51
CA GLY A 100 2.77 -2.54 -6.57
C GLY A 100 1.40 -3.23 -6.62
N ASP A 101 1.41 -4.47 -7.13
CA ASP A 101 0.28 -5.39 -7.06
C ASP A 101 0.39 -6.21 -5.77
N TYR A 102 -0.61 -6.10 -4.90
CA TYR A 102 -0.68 -6.81 -3.63
C TYR A 102 -1.77 -7.88 -3.67
N ASP A 103 -1.34 -9.13 -3.72
CA ASP A 103 -2.19 -10.31 -3.67
C ASP A 103 -2.47 -10.69 -2.21
N TRP A 104 -3.70 -10.43 -1.76
CA TRP A 104 -4.09 -10.66 -0.36
C TRP A 104 -4.32 -12.14 -0.02
N MET A 105 -4.46 -13.01 -1.02
CA MET A 105 -4.55 -14.46 -0.78
C MET A 105 -3.19 -15.11 -0.61
N LYS A 106 -2.14 -14.54 -1.23
CA LYS A 106 -0.78 -15.01 -0.97
C LYS A 106 -0.35 -14.53 0.41
N THR A 107 -0.09 -15.49 1.29
CA THR A 107 0.68 -15.30 2.53
C THR A 107 2.13 -14.92 2.21
N ARG A 108 2.36 -13.76 1.59
CA ARG A 108 3.65 -13.08 1.75
C ARG A 108 3.58 -12.34 3.06
N SER A 109 4.13 -12.95 4.10
CA SER A 109 4.64 -12.17 5.23
C SER A 109 5.92 -11.51 4.75
N ASP A 110 5.80 -10.39 4.03
CA ASP A 110 6.95 -9.52 3.84
C ASP A 110 7.31 -8.99 5.24
N HIS A 111 8.28 -9.64 5.86
CA HIS A 111 8.76 -9.26 7.19
C HIS A 111 9.42 -7.90 7.07
N MET A 112 8.78 -6.88 7.63
CA MET A 112 9.44 -5.59 7.79
C MET A 112 10.66 -5.80 8.69
N GLN A 113 11.83 -5.29 8.29
CA GLN A 113 13.10 -5.50 9.01
C GLN A 113 13.25 -4.64 10.27
N CYS A 114 12.15 -4.15 10.83
CA CYS A 114 12.13 -3.29 12.01
C CYS A 114 11.98 -4.12 13.30
N GLU A 115 12.64 -3.65 14.36
CA GLU A 115 12.60 -4.23 15.71
C GLU A 115 11.39 -3.71 16.49
N PHE A 116 10.92 -2.50 16.15
CA PHE A 116 9.78 -1.85 16.80
C PHE A 116 8.74 -1.40 15.77
N VAL A 117 7.49 -1.32 16.19
CA VAL A 117 6.38 -0.81 15.39
C VAL A 117 5.69 0.28 16.20
N GLU A 118 5.49 1.44 15.58
CA GLU A 118 4.74 2.54 16.15
C GLU A 118 3.64 2.96 15.16
N PHE A 119 2.45 3.27 15.68
CA PHE A 119 1.35 3.76 14.85
C PHE A 119 1.48 5.28 14.69
N SER A 120 1.66 5.74 13.46
CA SER A 120 1.67 7.17 13.15
C SER A 120 0.26 7.61 12.71
N PRO A 121 -0.20 8.81 13.11
CA PRO A 121 -1.27 9.49 12.39
C PRO A 121 -0.87 9.70 10.93
N ILE A 122 -1.87 9.78 10.06
CA ILE A 122 -1.72 10.15 8.65
C ILE A 122 -1.30 11.63 8.56
#